data_AF-A0A5E4M5M5-F1
#
_entry.id   AF-A0A5E4M5M5-F1
#
_cell.length_a   1.000
_cell.length_b   1.000
_cell.length_c   1.000
_cell.angle_alpha   90.00
_cell.angle_beta   90.00
_cell.angle_gamma   90.00
#
_symmetry.space_group_name_H-M   'P 1'
#
loop_
_entity.id
_entity.type
_entity.pdbx_description
1 polymer ?
#
loop_
_entity_poly.entity_id
_entity_poly.type
_entity_poly.pdbx_seq_one_letter_code
_entity_poly.pdbx_strand_id
1 'polypeptide(L)'
;MATPTSGNGNLVDEFDEAFMSLVEIISKEEETFAPGDKEEVRVDIDQCTIRFIDIARQLEAFFLQKRFLLSALKPELIVKEDISELRLELARKDDLIRRHYDKIGVWQNLLADLQQVAKSPAQNTMGQSPMPAPMPSPLSGPIGPPQQQPSPQVPGCMVSPQQAMFLQQQQQQQQQQQQQQQQQQQQRPGGPVAGGSMGGGQMAGGPGALLQGPLAYLEKTTSNIGMGDGRR
;
A
#
# COMPACT_ATOMS: atom_id res chain seq x y z
N MET A 1 30.06 -25.48 10.57
CA MET A 1 29.49 -25.73 9.22
C MET A 1 28.99 -27.16 9.22
N ALA A 2 27.69 -27.39 9.10
CA ALA A 2 27.14 -28.72 8.95
C ALA A 2 26.85 -28.97 7.46
N THR A 3 27.53 -29.95 6.88
CA THR A 3 27.21 -30.52 5.57
C THR A 3 25.93 -31.34 5.72
N PRO A 4 24.88 -31.15 4.88
CA PRO A 4 23.77 -32.08 4.87
C PRO A 4 24.30 -33.41 4.33
N THR A 5 24.22 -34.41 5.19
CA THR A 5 24.64 -35.78 4.92
C THR A 5 23.79 -36.38 3.83
N SER A 6 24.47 -37.03 2.90
CA SER A 6 23.94 -37.83 1.81
C SER A 6 22.82 -38.77 2.27
N GLY A 7 21.58 -38.44 1.93
CA GLY A 7 20.51 -39.42 1.69
C GLY A 7 20.40 -39.59 0.18
N ASN A 8 20.54 -40.81 -0.33
CA ASN A 8 20.44 -41.13 -1.75
C ASN A 8 18.97 -41.07 -2.28
N GLY A 9 18.03 -40.57 -1.49
CA GLY A 9 16.63 -40.34 -1.85
C GLY A 9 16.38 -38.87 -2.22
N ASN A 10 15.37 -38.65 -3.06
CA ASN A 10 14.87 -37.31 -3.31
C ASN A 10 14.12 -36.83 -2.06
N LEU A 11 14.57 -35.74 -1.44
CA LEU A 11 14.00 -35.20 -0.21
C LEU A 11 12.50 -34.84 -0.33
N VAL A 12 12.04 -34.55 -1.55
CA VAL A 12 10.62 -34.35 -1.84
C VAL A 12 9.85 -35.66 -1.75
N ASP A 13 10.40 -36.75 -2.26
CA ASP A 13 9.75 -38.07 -2.20
C ASP A 13 9.69 -38.57 -0.75
N GLU A 14 10.75 -38.33 0.05
CA GLU A 14 10.76 -38.65 1.48
C GLU A 14 9.74 -37.81 2.29
N PHE A 15 9.56 -36.53 1.90
CA PHE A 15 8.55 -35.66 2.49
C PHE A 15 7.14 -36.15 2.16
N ASP A 16 6.89 -36.49 0.89
CA ASP A 16 5.62 -37.03 0.43
C ASP A 16 5.29 -38.36 1.12
N GLU A 17 6.27 -39.27 1.25
CA GLU A 17 6.09 -40.53 1.98
C GLU A 17 5.73 -40.29 3.46
N ALA A 18 6.46 -39.41 4.15
CA ALA A 18 6.20 -39.10 5.56
C ALA A 18 4.85 -38.41 5.77
N PHE A 19 4.44 -37.55 4.84
CA PHE A 19 3.12 -36.92 4.84
C PHE A 19 2.02 -37.95 4.65
N MET A 20 2.14 -38.83 3.65
CA MET A 20 1.15 -39.87 3.39
C MET A 20 1.03 -40.85 4.55
N SER A 21 2.16 -41.26 5.16
CA SER A 21 2.18 -42.11 6.35
C SER A 21 1.43 -41.47 7.52
N LEU A 22 1.62 -40.16 7.74
CA LEU A 22 0.94 -39.44 8.82
C LEU A 22 -0.56 -39.34 8.58
N VAL A 23 -0.95 -38.99 7.35
CA VAL A 23 -2.36 -38.92 6.94
C VAL A 23 -3.03 -40.28 7.05
N GLU A 24 -2.36 -41.36 6.63
CA GLU A 24 -2.89 -42.71 6.68
C GLU A 24 -3.21 -43.14 8.12
N ILE A 25 -2.29 -42.92 9.06
CA ILE A 25 -2.47 -43.30 10.47
C ILE A 25 -3.61 -42.49 11.11
N ILE A 26 -3.69 -41.18 10.83
CA ILE A 26 -4.74 -40.32 11.38
C ILE A 26 -6.12 -40.59 10.75
N SER A 27 -6.14 -41.10 9.51
CA SER A 27 -7.39 -41.39 8.78
C SER A 27 -7.98 -42.78 9.08
N LYS A 28 -7.26 -43.65 9.78
CA LYS A 28 -7.79 -44.94 10.25
C LYS A 28 -8.82 -44.68 11.36
N GLU A 29 -10.08 -45.08 11.12
CA GLU A 29 -11.20 -44.81 12.03
C GLU A 29 -10.99 -45.42 13.43
N GLU A 30 -11.21 -44.60 14.47
CA GLU A 30 -10.98 -44.93 15.89
C GLU A 30 -11.96 -46.00 16.45
N GLU A 31 -13.03 -46.33 15.74
CA GLU A 31 -14.14 -47.18 16.21
C GLU A 31 -13.80 -48.68 16.31
N THR A 32 -12.66 -49.12 15.79
CA THR A 32 -12.28 -50.54 15.72
C THR A 32 -11.21 -50.98 16.74
N PHE A 33 -10.62 -50.04 17.49
CA PHE A 33 -9.47 -50.35 18.33
C PHE A 33 -9.87 -50.87 19.72
N ALA A 34 -9.26 -51.98 20.15
CA ALA A 34 -9.38 -52.42 21.53
C ALA A 34 -8.70 -51.40 22.46
N PRO A 35 -9.10 -51.31 23.75
CA PRO A 35 -8.56 -50.31 24.67
C PRO A 35 -7.03 -50.28 24.81
N GLY A 36 -6.34 -51.40 24.55
CA GLY A 36 -4.88 -51.50 24.55
C GLY A 36 -4.22 -50.93 23.28
N ASP A 37 -4.88 -51.06 22.13
CA ASP A 37 -4.34 -50.64 20.83
C ASP A 37 -4.35 -49.12 20.68
N LYS A 38 -5.18 -48.42 21.46
CA LYS A 38 -5.28 -46.95 21.44
C LYS A 38 -3.99 -46.25 21.87
N GLU A 39 -3.24 -46.84 22.79
CA GLU A 39 -1.96 -46.26 23.25
C GLU A 39 -0.86 -46.49 22.21
N GLU A 40 -0.82 -47.68 21.62
CA GLU A 40 0.12 -48.01 20.53
C GLU A 40 -0.10 -47.10 19.32
N VAL A 41 -1.35 -46.89 18.92
CA VAL A 41 -1.71 -45.95 17.84
C VAL A 41 -1.31 -44.51 18.18
N ARG A 42 -1.44 -44.08 19.44
CA ARG A 42 -0.96 -42.74 19.86
C ARG A 42 0.54 -42.60 19.71
N VAL A 43 1.30 -43.61 20.15
CA VAL A 43 2.77 -43.64 20.00
C VAL A 43 3.17 -43.60 18.53
N ASP A 44 2.47 -44.32 17.66
CA ASP A 44 2.72 -44.33 16.22
C ASP A 44 2.43 -42.97 15.56
N ILE A 45 1.33 -42.31 15.95
CA ILE A 45 1.01 -40.95 15.48
C ILE A 45 2.12 -39.99 15.90
N ASP A 46 2.55 -40.03 17.15
CA ASP A 46 3.60 -39.15 17.66
C ASP A 46 4.93 -39.37 16.92
N GLN A 47 5.31 -40.64 16.71
CA GLN A 47 6.53 -40.98 15.99
C GLN A 47 6.46 -40.55 14.51
N CYS A 48 5.32 -40.76 13.84
CA CYS A 48 5.13 -40.32 12.46
C CYS A 48 5.12 -38.80 12.34
N THR A 49 4.52 -38.11 13.31
CA THR A 49 4.50 -36.64 13.38
C THR A 49 5.91 -36.08 13.53
N ILE A 50 6.72 -36.65 14.42
CA ILE A 50 8.12 -36.23 14.61
C ILE A 50 8.91 -36.43 13.31
N ARG A 51 8.81 -37.61 12.68
CA ARG A 51 9.49 -37.91 11.42
C ARG A 51 9.09 -36.93 10.31
N PHE A 52 7.79 -36.64 10.16
CA PHE A 52 7.29 -35.67 9.19
C PHE A 52 7.86 -34.26 9.43
N ILE A 53 7.85 -33.78 10.68
CA ILE A 53 8.40 -32.48 11.05
C ILE A 53 9.90 -32.40 10.73
N ASP A 54 10.66 -33.45 11.01
CA ASP A 54 12.10 -33.45 10.76
C ASP A 54 12.42 -33.40 9.27
N ILE A 55 11.67 -34.12 8.43
CA ILE A 55 11.84 -34.08 6.97
C ILE A 55 11.36 -32.73 6.41
N ALA A 56 10.25 -32.18 6.91
CA ALA A 56 9.76 -30.86 6.54
C ALA A 56 10.80 -29.77 6.81
N ARG A 57 11.46 -29.82 7.97
CA ARG A 57 12.56 -28.90 8.33
C ARG A 57 13.78 -29.09 7.44
N GLN A 58 14.12 -30.32 7.09
CA GLN A 58 15.21 -30.58 6.14
C GLN A 58 14.88 -30.01 4.75
N LEU A 59 13.63 -30.17 4.29
CA LEU A 59 13.15 -29.64 3.01
C LEU A 59 13.18 -28.11 2.99
N GLU A 60 12.71 -27.47 4.06
CA GLU A 60 12.81 -26.02 4.24
C GLU A 60 14.27 -25.55 4.21
N ALA A 61 15.15 -26.18 4.99
CA ALA A 61 16.56 -25.84 5.04
C ALA A 61 17.24 -25.99 3.67
N PHE A 62 16.91 -27.05 2.93
CA PHE A 62 17.40 -27.28 1.58
C PHE A 62 17.00 -26.13 0.63
N PHE A 63 15.72 -25.75 0.60
CA PHE A 63 15.26 -24.67 -0.28
C PHE A 63 15.78 -23.30 0.15
N LEU A 64 15.90 -23.02 1.44
CA LEU A 64 16.53 -21.80 1.94
C LEU A 64 17.99 -21.71 1.50
N GLN A 65 18.75 -22.80 1.60
CA GLN A 65 20.14 -22.84 1.14
C GLN A 65 20.23 -22.62 -0.37
N LYS A 66 19.35 -23.25 -1.16
CA LYS A 66 19.29 -23.04 -2.62
C LYS A 66 18.92 -21.59 -2.96
N ARG A 67 17.96 -20.99 -2.26
CA ARG A 67 17.55 -19.60 -2.46
C ARG A 67 18.68 -18.62 -2.14
N PHE A 68 19.37 -18.82 -1.01
CA PHE A 68 20.55 -18.03 -0.65
C PHE A 68 21.66 -18.13 -1.71
N LEU A 69 21.91 -19.35 -2.22
CA LEU A 69 22.90 -19.56 -3.26
C LEU A 69 22.50 -18.87 -4.57
N LEU A 70 21.21 -18.91 -4.95
CA LEU A 70 20.69 -18.20 -6.12
C LEU A 70 20.83 -16.68 -5.98
N SER A 71 20.56 -16.11 -4.81
CA SER A 71 20.73 -14.66 -4.61
C SER A 71 22.20 -14.22 -4.70
N ALA A 72 23.13 -15.08 -4.28
CA ALA A 72 24.56 -14.78 -4.37
C ALA A 72 25.14 -15.01 -5.77
N LEU A 73 24.74 -16.09 -6.45
CA LEU A 73 25.37 -16.52 -7.70
C LEU A 73 24.61 -16.14 -8.98
N LYS A 74 23.31 -15.87 -8.87
CA LYS A 74 22.43 -15.55 -10.01
C LYS A 74 21.40 -14.46 -9.67
N PRO A 75 21.82 -13.30 -9.13
CA PRO A 75 20.90 -12.22 -8.80
C PRO A 75 20.09 -11.73 -10.02
N GLU A 76 20.61 -11.90 -11.25
CA GLU A 76 19.93 -11.53 -12.50
C GLU A 76 18.67 -12.38 -12.74
N LEU A 77 18.64 -13.63 -12.28
CA LEU A 77 17.44 -14.46 -12.39
C LEU A 77 16.32 -13.94 -11.49
N ILE A 78 16.66 -13.53 -10.27
CA ILE A 78 15.69 -12.94 -9.32
C ILE A 78 15.11 -11.67 -9.91
N VAL A 79 15.97 -10.76 -10.38
CA VAL A 79 15.53 -9.51 -11.02
C VAL A 79 14.66 -9.79 -12.24
N LYS A 80 14.97 -10.83 -13.03
CA LYS A 80 14.16 -11.22 -14.19
C LYS A 80 12.78 -11.73 -13.80
N GLU A 81 12.68 -12.51 -12.72
CA GLU A 81 11.41 -12.98 -12.15
C GLU A 81 10.58 -11.79 -11.65
N ASP A 82 11.16 -10.89 -10.84
CA ASP A 82 10.52 -9.67 -10.36
C ASP A 82 10.00 -8.81 -11.54
N ILE A 83 10.81 -8.62 -12.58
CA ILE A 83 10.40 -7.89 -13.79
C ILE A 83 9.21 -8.58 -14.46
N SER A 84 9.16 -9.91 -14.47
CA SER A 84 8.05 -10.66 -15.06
C SER A 84 6.75 -10.50 -14.26
N GLU A 85 6.82 -10.54 -12.94
CA GLU A 85 5.69 -10.30 -12.05
C GLU A 85 5.15 -8.87 -12.19
N LEU A 86 6.05 -7.89 -12.20
CA LEU A 86 5.70 -6.48 -12.38
C LEU A 86 5.03 -6.22 -13.74
N ARG A 87 5.48 -6.89 -14.81
CA ARG A 87 4.85 -6.79 -16.13
C ARG A 87 3.43 -7.36 -16.13
N LEU A 88 3.22 -8.51 -15.48
CA LEU A 88 1.89 -9.09 -15.36
C LEU A 88 0.96 -8.19 -14.54
N GLU A 89 1.43 -7.65 -13.43
CA GLU A 89 0.65 -6.73 -12.62
C GLU A 89 0.35 -5.42 -13.35
N LEU A 90 1.29 -4.89 -14.13
CA LEU A 90 1.06 -3.72 -14.97
C LEU A 90 -0.03 -3.99 -16.02
N ALA A 91 0.04 -5.11 -16.74
CA ALA A 91 -0.98 -5.49 -17.71
C ALA A 91 -2.37 -5.62 -17.05
N ARG A 92 -2.45 -6.26 -15.87
CA ARG A 92 -3.69 -6.38 -15.10
C ARG A 92 -4.26 -5.01 -14.70
N LYS A 93 -3.39 -4.07 -14.31
CA LYS A 93 -3.78 -2.69 -13.98
C LYS A 93 -4.27 -1.93 -15.22
N ASP A 94 -3.60 -2.05 -16.36
CA ASP A 94 -4.04 -1.45 -17.62
C ASP A 94 -5.42 -1.95 -18.04
N ASP A 95 -5.69 -3.25 -17.90
CA ASP A 95 -7.01 -3.84 -18.16
C ASP A 95 -8.09 -3.34 -17.20
N LEU A 96 -7.74 -3.11 -15.93
CA LEU A 96 -8.66 -2.53 -14.95
C LEU A 96 -8.98 -1.07 -15.29
N ILE A 97 -7.95 -0.29 -15.62
CA ILE A 97 -8.09 1.11 -16.04
C ILE A 97 -8.97 1.21 -17.29
N ARG A 98 -8.72 0.37 -18.31
CA ARG A 98 -9.53 0.32 -19.53
C ARG A 98 -11.01 0.11 -19.22
N ARG A 99 -11.33 -0.89 -18.38
CA ARG A 99 -12.71 -1.16 -17.94
C ARG A 99 -13.35 0.01 -17.20
N HIS A 100 -12.56 0.79 -16.45
CA HIS A 100 -13.08 1.99 -15.80
C HIS A 100 -13.36 3.11 -16.80
N TYR A 101 -12.48 3.32 -17.78
CA TYR A 101 -12.75 4.27 -18.87
C TYR A 101 -13.99 3.89 -19.68
N ASP A 102 -14.20 2.60 -19.97
CA ASP A 102 -15.40 2.13 -20.66
C ASP A 102 -16.67 2.47 -19.87
N LYS A 103 -16.68 2.22 -18.55
CA LYS A 103 -17.81 2.58 -17.67
C LYS A 103 -18.05 4.08 -17.64
N ILE A 104 -16.99 4.88 -17.55
CA ILE A 104 -17.09 6.34 -17.60
C ILE A 104 -17.73 6.77 -18.92
N GLY A 105 -17.31 6.19 -20.05
CA GLY A 105 -17.90 6.46 -21.36
C GLY A 105 -19.40 6.15 -21.40
N VAL A 106 -19.82 5.00 -20.86
CA VAL A 106 -21.26 4.65 -20.74
C VAL A 106 -22.02 5.68 -19.91
N TRP A 107 -21.48 6.10 -18.76
CA TRP A 107 -22.14 7.10 -17.91
C TRP A 107 -22.20 8.48 -18.55
N GLN A 108 -21.15 8.89 -19.28
CA GLN A 108 -21.15 10.13 -20.03
C GLN A 108 -22.23 10.13 -21.12
N ASN A 109 -22.37 9.04 -21.87
CA ASN A 109 -23.41 8.89 -22.88
C ASN A 109 -24.82 8.95 -22.26
N LEU A 110 -25.05 8.23 -21.17
CA LEU A 110 -26.34 8.25 -20.46
C LEU A 110 -26.70 9.67 -19.98
N LEU A 111 -25.73 10.41 -19.44
CA LEU A 111 -25.94 11.79 -19.02
C LEU A 111 -26.25 12.73 -20.19
N ALA A 112 -25.57 12.54 -21.33
CA ALA A 112 -25.82 13.30 -22.55
C ALA A 112 -27.25 13.07 -23.08
N ASP A 113 -27.70 11.82 -23.11
CA ASP A 113 -29.06 11.45 -23.54
C ASP A 113 -30.13 12.08 -22.65
N LEU A 114 -29.96 12.05 -21.32
CA LEU A 114 -30.87 12.70 -20.38
C LEU A 114 -30.97 14.21 -20.60
N GLN A 115 -29.83 14.87 -20.91
CA GLN A 115 -29.81 16.31 -21.20
C GLN A 115 -30.45 16.66 -22.55
N GLN A 116 -30.43 15.75 -23.53
CA GLN A 116 -31.11 15.93 -24.82
C GLN A 116 -32.62 15.69 -24.69
N VAL A 117 -33.05 14.70 -23.90
CA VAL A 117 -34.47 14.45 -23.59
C VAL A 117 -35.09 15.64 -22.85
N ALA A 118 -34.36 16.25 -21.92
CA ALA A 118 -34.79 17.48 -21.23
C ALA A 118 -34.94 18.72 -22.15
N LYS A 119 -34.39 18.66 -23.38
CA LYS A 119 -34.45 19.74 -24.37
C LYS A 119 -35.43 19.47 -25.52
N SER A 120 -36.17 18.36 -25.50
CA SER A 120 -37.24 18.12 -26.49
C SER A 120 -38.50 18.94 -26.18
N PRO A 121 -39.11 19.60 -27.18
CA PRO A 121 -40.09 20.67 -26.97
C PRO A 121 -41.49 20.11 -26.73
N ALA A 122 -41.83 19.86 -25.48
CA ALA A 122 -43.22 19.67 -25.03
C ALA A 122 -43.72 20.89 -24.23
N GLN A 123 -43.33 22.10 -24.63
CA GLN A 123 -43.89 23.34 -24.08
C GLN A 123 -44.03 24.39 -25.16
N ASN A 124 -45.01 24.17 -26.04
CA ASN A 124 -45.37 25.12 -27.08
C ASN A 124 -46.90 25.18 -27.20
N THR A 125 -47.64 25.68 -26.18
CA THR A 125 -49.05 26.05 -26.43
C THR A 125 -49.79 27.03 -25.52
N MET A 126 -49.31 27.60 -24.40
CA MET A 126 -50.15 28.64 -23.75
C MET A 126 -49.37 29.74 -23.01
N GLY A 127 -49.66 30.99 -23.39
CA GLY A 127 -49.33 32.18 -22.61
C GLY A 127 -48.69 33.33 -23.40
N GLN A 128 -49.32 33.78 -24.49
CA GLN A 128 -48.99 35.11 -25.04
C GLN A 128 -49.61 36.19 -24.14
N SER A 129 -48.75 37.08 -23.62
CA SER A 129 -49.13 38.40 -23.12
C SER A 129 -48.17 39.43 -23.74
N PRO A 130 -48.63 40.52 -24.36
CA PRO A 130 -47.75 41.42 -25.11
C PRO A 130 -47.25 42.62 -24.28
N MET A 131 -45.95 42.92 -24.43
CA MET A 131 -45.26 44.24 -24.42
C MET A 131 -44.99 44.93 -23.04
N PRO A 132 -44.04 45.90 -22.92
CA PRO A 132 -43.29 46.61 -23.97
C PRO A 132 -41.74 46.69 -23.80
N ALA A 133 -41.13 47.29 -24.83
CA ALA A 133 -39.69 47.48 -25.14
C ALA A 133 -38.84 48.25 -24.11
N PRO A 134 -37.48 48.15 -24.18
CA PRO A 134 -36.57 48.86 -23.28
C PRO A 134 -36.29 50.31 -23.75
N MET A 135 -36.15 51.23 -22.78
CA MET A 135 -35.69 52.60 -23.01
C MET A 135 -34.19 52.64 -23.34
N PRO A 136 -33.73 53.52 -24.26
CA PRO A 136 -32.31 53.83 -24.43
C PRO A 136 -31.96 55.18 -23.77
N SER A 137 -30.76 55.30 -23.19
CA SER A 137 -30.07 56.58 -22.93
C SER A 137 -28.64 56.39 -22.42
N PRO A 138 -27.75 57.40 -22.56
CA PRO A 138 -26.50 57.25 -23.31
C PRO A 138 -25.22 57.59 -22.52
N LEU A 139 -24.07 57.56 -23.23
CA LEU A 139 -22.94 58.50 -23.14
C LEU A 139 -21.55 57.89 -22.78
N SER A 140 -20.78 57.68 -23.86
CA SER A 140 -19.33 57.96 -24.08
C SER A 140 -18.33 58.10 -22.93
N GLY A 141 -17.16 57.46 -23.10
CA GLY A 141 -15.86 57.96 -22.60
C GLY A 141 -14.70 56.96 -22.77
N PRO A 142 -13.45 57.37 -23.06
CA PRO A 142 -12.52 56.60 -23.89
C PRO A 142 -11.29 55.99 -23.18
N ILE A 143 -10.72 54.97 -23.84
CA ILE A 143 -9.31 54.59 -24.03
C ILE A 143 -8.30 54.94 -22.92
N GLY A 144 -7.71 53.90 -22.32
CA GLY A 144 -6.44 53.95 -21.58
C GLY A 144 -5.51 52.78 -21.99
N PRO A 145 -4.19 52.98 -22.18
CA PRO A 145 -3.21 51.94 -22.50
C PRO A 145 -2.44 51.50 -21.22
N PRO A 146 -1.31 50.75 -21.30
CA PRO A 146 -0.99 49.49 -22.00
C PRO A 146 -0.48 48.42 -20.98
N GLN A 147 -0.28 47.15 -21.37
CA GLN A 147 0.96 46.40 -21.02
C GLN A 147 0.96 44.92 -21.46
N GLN A 148 1.99 44.61 -22.26
CA GLN A 148 2.90 43.46 -22.16
C GLN A 148 2.29 42.04 -22.12
N GLN A 149 2.28 41.43 -23.30
CA GLN A 149 2.51 39.99 -23.43
C GLN A 149 3.95 39.63 -23.00
N PRO A 150 4.11 38.51 -22.28
CA PRO A 150 5.20 37.60 -22.57
C PRO A 150 4.66 36.21 -22.94
N SER A 151 5.22 35.68 -24.02
CA SER A 151 5.61 34.29 -24.34
C SER A 151 4.80 33.09 -23.81
N PRO A 152 4.65 32.01 -24.62
CA PRO A 152 3.87 30.83 -24.26
C PRO A 152 4.60 29.99 -23.20
N GLN A 153 4.02 29.89 -22.01
CA GLN A 153 4.45 28.97 -20.97
C GLN A 153 3.97 27.55 -21.28
N VAL A 154 4.91 26.62 -21.08
CA VAL A 154 4.76 25.17 -20.94
C VAL A 154 3.50 24.77 -20.14
N PRO A 155 2.80 23.66 -20.47
CA PRO A 155 1.59 23.24 -19.75
C PRO A 155 1.96 22.68 -18.36
N GLY A 156 2.03 23.56 -17.36
CA GLY A 156 2.10 23.21 -15.96
C GLY A 156 0.70 23.23 -15.35
N CYS A 157 0.30 22.10 -14.76
CA CYS A 157 -0.68 21.95 -13.68
C CYS A 157 -1.38 23.26 -13.23
N MET A 158 -2.61 23.49 -13.68
CA MET A 158 -3.46 24.52 -13.08
C MET A 158 -3.96 24.01 -11.73
N VAL A 159 -3.29 24.42 -10.66
CA VAL A 159 -3.74 24.19 -9.27
C VAL A 159 -5.01 25.02 -9.06
N SER A 160 -6.11 24.37 -8.69
CA SER A 160 -7.38 25.08 -8.46
C SER A 160 -7.23 26.11 -7.31
N PRO A 161 -7.92 27.27 -7.37
CA PRO A 161 -7.78 28.31 -6.35
C PRO A 161 -8.14 27.83 -4.93
N GLN A 162 -8.95 26.78 -4.81
CA GLN A 162 -9.27 26.13 -3.55
C GLN A 162 -8.09 25.33 -2.96
N GLN A 163 -7.26 24.72 -3.81
CA GLN A 163 -6.08 23.96 -3.40
C GLN A 163 -4.89 24.87 -3.04
N ALA A 164 -4.79 26.07 -3.64
CA ALA A 164 -3.81 27.08 -3.26
C ALA A 164 -4.01 27.61 -1.82
N MET A 165 -5.27 27.78 -1.39
CA MET A 165 -5.58 28.20 -0.02
C MET A 165 -5.18 27.14 1.02
N PHE A 166 -5.43 25.85 0.72
CA PHE A 166 -5.05 24.75 1.62
C PHE A 166 -3.53 24.66 1.81
N LEU A 167 -2.76 24.86 0.73
CA LEU A 167 -1.30 24.85 0.79
C LEU A 167 -0.75 26.04 1.61
N GLN A 168 -1.38 27.21 1.50
CA GLN A 168 -1.01 28.39 2.30
C GLN A 168 -1.31 28.18 3.79
N GLN A 169 -2.45 27.54 4.13
CA GLN A 169 -2.80 27.22 5.51
C GLN A 169 -1.81 26.20 6.12
N GLN A 170 -1.40 25.18 5.35
CA GLN A 170 -0.43 24.19 5.81
C GLN A 170 0.94 24.83 6.11
N GLN A 171 1.40 25.75 5.25
CA GLN A 171 2.68 26.44 5.45
C GLN A 171 2.68 27.31 6.71
N GLN A 172 1.56 27.97 7.02
CA GLN A 172 1.43 28.80 8.22
C GLN A 172 1.45 27.96 9.51
N GLN A 173 0.87 26.76 9.50
CA GLN A 173 0.89 25.86 10.65
C GLN A 173 2.30 25.31 10.95
N GLN A 174 3.10 25.05 9.90
CA GLN A 174 4.48 24.57 10.06
C GLN A 174 5.39 25.63 10.70
N GLN A 175 5.20 26.92 10.35
CA GLN A 175 5.98 28.02 10.91
C GLN A 175 5.70 28.24 12.41
N GLN A 176 4.46 28.01 12.85
CA GLN A 176 4.08 28.14 14.26
C GLN A 176 4.71 27.03 15.13
N GLN A 177 4.85 25.81 14.59
CA GLN A 177 5.46 24.69 15.31
C GLN A 177 6.98 24.90 15.52
N GLN A 178 7.66 25.50 14.53
CA GLN A 178 9.10 25.77 14.62
C GLN A 178 9.43 26.83 15.69
N GLN A 179 8.56 27.83 15.86
CA GLN A 179 8.74 28.87 16.88
C GLN A 179 8.58 28.33 18.31
N GLN A 180 7.69 27.34 18.50
CA GLN A 180 7.48 26.70 19.81
C GLN A 180 8.68 25.84 20.24
N GLN A 181 9.37 25.22 19.28
CA GLN A 181 10.56 24.40 19.55
C GLN A 181 11.77 25.24 19.97
N GLN A 182 11.89 26.46 19.42
CA GLN A 182 12.99 27.37 19.74
C GLN A 182 12.87 27.92 21.18
N GLN A 183 11.64 28.18 21.66
CA GLN A 183 11.42 28.59 23.06
C GLN A 183 11.75 27.49 24.08
N GLN A 184 11.60 26.21 23.70
CA GLN A 184 11.86 25.10 24.62
C GLN A 184 13.37 24.82 24.81
N GLN A 185 14.22 25.20 23.84
CA GLN A 185 15.68 25.11 24.01
C GLN A 185 16.24 26.21 24.93
N GLN A 186 15.57 27.36 25.05
CA GLN A 186 16.09 28.48 25.84
C GLN A 186 15.79 28.39 27.34
N GLN A 187 14.99 27.40 27.77
CA GLN A 187 14.68 27.13 29.18
C GLN A 187 15.40 25.92 29.78
N ARG A 188 16.37 25.28 29.10
CA ARG A 188 17.22 24.29 29.78
C ARG A 188 18.15 25.03 30.77
N PRO A 189 18.05 24.79 32.09
CA PRO A 189 18.99 25.36 33.05
C PRO A 189 20.36 24.74 32.81
N GLY A 190 21.40 25.58 32.78
CA GLY A 190 22.77 25.19 32.51
C GLY A 190 23.31 24.17 33.52
N GLY A 191 23.90 23.10 33.00
CA GLY A 191 24.79 22.18 33.72
C GLY A 191 26.15 22.14 33.03
N PRO A 192 27.26 21.96 33.77
CA PRO A 192 28.59 22.39 33.36
C PRO A 192 29.25 21.49 32.31
N VAL A 193 30.17 22.11 31.57
CA VAL A 193 31.07 21.53 30.57
C VAL A 193 32.11 20.63 31.24
N ALA A 194 32.13 19.36 30.86
CA ALA A 194 33.25 18.42 30.98
C ALA A 194 33.06 17.41 29.83
N GLY A 195 34.00 17.12 28.92
CA GLY A 195 35.42 16.86 29.11
C GLY A 195 35.65 15.35 29.00
N GLY A 196 36.32 14.89 27.93
CA GLY A 196 36.75 13.48 27.73
C GLY A 196 35.80 12.68 26.81
N SER A 197 36.20 12.23 25.62
CA SER A 197 37.22 11.21 25.28
C SER A 197 36.84 9.78 25.69
N MET A 198 36.89 8.88 24.68
CA MET A 198 36.78 7.41 24.72
C MET A 198 35.36 6.91 25.09
N GLY A 199 34.71 6.03 24.34
CA GLY A 199 35.24 4.91 23.58
C GLY A 199 34.61 3.64 24.13
N GLY A 200 33.59 3.12 23.43
CA GLY A 200 33.16 1.71 23.43
C GLY A 200 32.69 1.06 24.73
N GLY A 201 31.39 0.77 24.82
CA GLY A 201 30.89 -0.30 25.68
C GLY A 201 29.38 -0.30 25.95
N GLN A 202 28.75 -1.44 25.64
CA GLN A 202 27.54 -2.02 26.28
C GLN A 202 26.17 -1.35 25.97
N MET A 203 25.27 -2.08 25.30
CA MET A 203 24.23 -2.99 25.85
C MET A 203 22.94 -2.26 26.27
N ALA A 204 21.82 -2.85 25.81
CA ALA A 204 20.47 -2.80 26.36
C ALA A 204 19.66 -1.49 26.21
N GLY A 205 18.49 -1.60 25.56
CA GLY A 205 17.38 -0.67 25.76
C GLY A 205 16.40 -0.54 24.61
N GLY A 206 15.35 -1.36 24.61
CA GLY A 206 13.95 -0.98 24.28
C GLY A 206 13.57 -0.53 22.86
N PRO A 207 12.44 -1.01 22.30
CA PRO A 207 11.91 -0.51 21.05
C PRO A 207 11.22 0.83 21.30
N GLY A 208 11.77 1.95 20.81
CA GLY A 208 11.04 3.22 20.93
C GLY A 208 11.78 4.52 20.65
N ALA A 209 13.08 4.49 20.34
CA ALA A 209 13.80 5.72 20.04
C ALA A 209 14.60 5.52 18.76
N LEU A 210 14.07 6.02 17.62
CA LEU A 210 14.84 6.56 16.47
C LEU A 210 13.95 6.85 15.26
N LEU A 211 12.87 7.63 15.42
CA LEU A 211 12.23 8.28 14.27
C LEU A 211 11.94 9.75 14.60
N GLN A 212 13.00 10.51 14.90
CA GLN A 212 12.93 11.97 14.87
C GLN A 212 13.52 12.45 13.55
N GLY A 213 12.73 12.31 12.49
CA GLY A 213 13.04 12.78 11.15
C GLY A 213 11.77 13.01 10.34
N PRO A 214 11.84 13.67 9.18
CA PRO A 214 10.69 14.01 8.33
C PRO A 214 9.78 12.82 7.96
N LEU A 215 10.31 11.59 8.06
CA LEU A 215 9.61 10.32 7.83
C LEU A 215 8.57 9.96 8.91
N ALA A 216 8.65 10.51 10.12
CA ALA A 216 7.68 10.21 11.19
C ALA A 216 6.25 10.66 10.86
N TYR A 217 6.09 11.62 9.95
CA TYR A 217 4.78 12.08 9.49
C TYR A 217 4.06 11.06 8.57
N LEU A 218 4.81 10.16 7.92
CA LEU A 218 4.24 9.14 7.04
C LEU A 218 3.65 7.95 7.82
N GLU A 219 4.16 7.66 9.02
CA GLU A 219 3.56 6.63 9.90
C GLU A 219 2.20 7.08 10.46
N LYS A 220 2.02 8.37 10.73
CA LYS A 220 0.73 8.90 11.23
C LYS A 220 -0.39 8.89 10.20
N THR A 221 -0.10 9.02 8.90
CA THR A 221 -1.12 9.02 7.84
C THR A 221 -1.47 7.62 7.35
N THR A 222 -0.61 6.63 7.54
CA THR A 222 -0.88 5.24 7.14
C THR A 222 -1.69 4.47 8.18
N SER A 223 -1.63 4.86 9.46
CA SER A 223 -2.37 4.17 10.53
C SER A 223 -3.90 4.35 10.49
N ASN A 224 -4.44 5.21 9.61
CA ASN A 224 -5.87 5.52 9.55
C ASN A 224 -6.62 4.92 8.35
N ILE A 225 -5.97 4.08 7.54
CA ILE A 225 -6.51 3.56 6.26
C ILE A 225 -6.88 2.07 6.29
N GLY A 226 -6.91 1.41 7.46
CA GLY A 226 -7.22 -0.01 7.46
C GLY A 226 -7.62 -0.64 8.78
N MET A 227 -8.64 -0.13 9.48
CA MET A 227 -9.48 -0.94 10.36
C MET A 227 -10.84 -0.25 10.55
N GLY A 228 -11.83 -0.74 9.82
CA GLY A 228 -13.19 -0.23 9.91
C GLY A 228 -14.13 -1.00 9.01
N ASP A 229 -14.30 -2.30 9.27
CA ASP A 229 -15.60 -2.91 8.99
C ASP A 229 -15.90 -4.04 9.97
N GLY A 230 -16.70 -3.68 10.95
CA GLY A 230 -17.30 -4.56 11.95
C GLY A 230 -18.62 -3.94 12.34
N ARG A 231 -19.66 -4.18 11.54
CA ARG A 231 -21.09 -4.25 11.91
C ARG A 231 -21.96 -4.28 10.64
N ARG A 232 -22.42 -5.48 10.25
CA ARG A 232 -23.81 -5.77 9.90
C ARG A 232 -24.11 -7.21 10.25
#